data_AF-A0A5C5RJJ4-F1
#
_entry.id   AF-A0A5C5RJJ4-F1
#
_cell.length_a   1.000
_cell.length_b   1.000
_cell.length_c   1.000
_cell.angle_alpha   90.00
_cell.angle_beta   90.00
_cell.angle_gamma   90.00
#
_symmetry.space_group_name_H-M   'P 1'
#
loop_
_entity.id
_entity.type
_entity.pdbx_description
1 polymer ?
#
loop_
_entity_poly.entity_id
_entity_poly.type
_entity_poly.pdbx_seq_one_letter_code
_entity_poly.pdbx_strand_id
1 'polypeptide(L)'
;MTAPAEATADPWRGFTTGPWTEGIDVRDFIQRNYTPYQGDASFLSGPTEKTLQVFDYLEKHYLSEERKRRVYDVDTKTPADVDAFG
;
A
#
# COMPACT_ATOMS: atom_id res chain seq x y z
N MET A 1 -16.34 31.34 3.04
CA MET A 1 -14.87 31.45 3.13
C MET A 1 -14.31 30.24 2.40
N THR A 2 -13.93 30.41 1.14
CA THR A 2 -13.48 29.31 0.26
C THR A 2 -12.01 29.02 0.59
N ALA A 3 -11.68 27.78 0.95
CA ALA A 3 -10.31 27.35 1.15
C ALA A 3 -9.53 27.48 -0.17
N PRO A 4 -8.26 27.93 -0.15
CA PRO A 4 -7.44 27.97 -1.35
C PRO A 4 -7.18 26.53 -1.82
N ALA A 5 -7.34 26.28 -3.11
CA ALA A 5 -6.96 25.02 -3.72
C ALA A 5 -5.44 24.83 -3.55
N GLU A 6 -5.03 23.78 -2.84
CA GLU A 6 -3.63 23.39 -2.78
C GLU A 6 -3.14 23.07 -4.20
N ALA A 7 -2.03 23.68 -4.61
CA ALA A 7 -1.35 23.29 -5.83
C ALA A 7 -0.73 21.90 -5.60
N THR A 8 -1.49 20.85 -5.89
CA THR A 8 -0.98 19.48 -5.86
C THR A 8 0.12 19.37 -6.92
N ALA A 9 1.29 18.91 -6.50
CA ALA A 9 2.37 18.63 -7.44
C ALA A 9 1.87 17.65 -8.51
N ASP A 10 2.28 17.85 -9.77
CA ASP A 10 1.96 16.93 -10.85
C ASP A 10 2.43 15.52 -10.46
N PRO A 11 1.51 14.55 -10.26
CA PRO A 11 1.86 13.20 -9.82
C PRO A 11 2.75 12.47 -10.84
N TRP A 12 2.78 12.96 -12.09
CA TRP A 12 3.54 12.36 -13.17
C TRP A 12 4.93 13.00 -13.37
N ARG A 13 5.28 13.99 -12.54
CA ARG A 13 6.54 14.72 -12.64
C ARG A 13 7.74 13.78 -12.57
N GLY A 14 8.54 13.77 -13.64
CA GLY A 14 9.79 13.01 -13.73
C GLY A 14 9.65 11.61 -14.33
N PHE A 15 8.44 11.17 -14.65
CA PHE A 15 8.24 9.95 -15.45
C PHE A 15 8.40 10.24 -16.95
N THR A 16 8.95 9.26 -17.66
CA THR A 16 9.03 9.23 -19.12
C THR A 16 7.63 9.00 -19.69
N THR A 17 7.17 9.91 -20.54
CA THR A 17 5.85 9.85 -21.19
C THR A 17 5.79 8.75 -22.27
N GLY A 18 4.57 8.38 -22.67
CA GLY A 18 4.31 7.32 -23.63
C GLY A 18 2.81 7.05 -23.79
N PRO A 19 2.42 6.01 -24.54
CA PRO A 19 1.01 5.59 -24.68
C PRO A 19 0.21 5.54 -23.38
N TRP A 20 0.85 5.24 -22.24
CA TRP A 20 0.21 5.25 -20.92
C TRP A 20 -0.39 6.62 -20.52
N THR A 21 0.03 7.73 -21.12
CA THR A 21 -0.53 9.07 -20.84
C THR A 21 -1.81 9.36 -21.61
N GLU A 22 -2.12 8.56 -22.63
CA GLU A 22 -3.27 8.75 -23.52
C GLU A 22 -4.34 7.66 -23.35
N GLY A 23 -3.97 6.54 -22.71
CA GLY A 23 -4.87 5.44 -22.39
C GLY A 23 -4.38 4.60 -21.22
N ILE A 24 -5.21 3.69 -20.73
CA ILE A 24 -4.85 2.81 -19.61
C ILE A 24 -3.86 1.75 -20.11
N ASP A 25 -2.56 2.01 -19.90
CA ASP A 25 -1.49 1.06 -20.22
C ASP A 25 -0.42 1.03 -19.11
N VAL A 26 -0.71 0.25 -18.06
CA VAL A 26 0.22 0.06 -16.93
C VAL A 26 1.52 -0.62 -17.36
N ARG A 27 1.49 -1.43 -18.43
CA ARG A 27 2.69 -2.14 -18.93
C ARG A 27 3.68 -1.15 -19.54
N ASP A 28 3.21 -0.25 -20.42
CA ASP A 28 4.04 0.79 -21.02
C ASP A 28 4.61 1.73 -19.96
N PHE A 29 3.82 2.12 -18.95
CA PHE A 29 4.30 2.90 -17.80
C PHE A 29 5.47 2.22 -17.09
N ILE A 30 5.32 0.95 -16.70
CA ILE A 30 6.37 0.21 -15.97
C ILE A 30 7.62 0.12 -16.83
N GLN A 31 7.51 -0.34 -18.08
CA GLN A 31 8.67 -0.57 -18.96
C GLN A 31 9.50 0.70 -19.20
N ARG A 32 8.86 1.87 -19.24
CA ARG A 32 9.54 3.16 -19.44
C ARG A 32 10.20 3.73 -18.17
N ASN A 33 9.71 3.35 -17.00
CA ASN A 33 10.01 4.07 -15.75
C ASN A 33 10.66 3.23 -14.65
N TYR A 34 10.72 1.90 -14.79
CA TYR A 34 11.44 1.06 -13.84
C TYR A 34 12.96 1.13 -14.05
N THR A 35 13.71 1.04 -12.96
CA THR A 35 15.16 0.86 -13.00
C THR A 35 15.46 -0.58 -12.59
N PRO A 36 15.95 -1.45 -13.49
CA PRO A 36 16.39 -2.79 -13.12
C PRO A 36 17.47 -2.72 -12.03
N TYR A 37 17.25 -3.43 -10.93
CA TYR A 37 18.24 -3.57 -9.86
C TYR A 37 18.88 -4.96 -9.91
N GLN A 38 20.19 -5.01 -10.12
CA GLN A 38 20.98 -6.25 -10.21
C GLN A 38 21.98 -6.39 -9.05
N GLY A 39 21.88 -5.53 -8.03
CA GLY A 39 22.70 -5.60 -6.82
C GLY A 39 22.19 -6.63 -5.81
N ASP A 40 22.61 -6.49 -4.56
CA ASP A 40 22.27 -7.42 -3.48
C ASP A 40 21.41 -6.75 -2.38
N ALA A 41 21.22 -7.44 -1.26
CA ALA A 41 20.40 -6.98 -0.16
C ALA A 41 21.07 -5.92 0.74
N SER A 42 22.29 -5.47 0.45
CA SER A 42 23.05 -4.57 1.34
C SER A 42 22.43 -3.19 1.54
N PHE A 43 21.59 -2.72 0.60
CA PHE A 43 20.89 -1.43 0.73
C PHE A 43 19.65 -1.50 1.65
N LEU A 44 19.21 -2.70 2.03
CA LEU A 44 17.99 -2.86 2.82
C LEU A 44 18.13 -2.20 4.18
N SER A 45 17.13 -1.39 4.54
CA SER A 45 16.98 -0.83 5.88
C SER A 45 16.07 -1.71 6.74
N GLY A 46 16.36 -1.77 8.04
CA GLY A 46 15.49 -2.45 9.00
C GLY A 46 14.14 -1.75 9.20
N PRO A 47 13.19 -2.40 9.91
CA PRO A 47 11.89 -1.81 10.21
C PRO A 47 12.03 -0.59 11.12
N THR A 48 11.09 0.34 11.01
CA THR A 48 10.99 1.47 11.93
C THR A 48 10.38 1.05 13.27
N GLU A 49 10.57 1.85 14.32
CA GLU A 49 9.91 1.62 15.61
C GLU A 49 8.38 1.58 15.47
N LYS A 50 7.79 2.48 14.68
CA LYS A 50 6.34 2.49 14.40
C LYS A 50 5.88 1.17 13.77
N THR A 51 6.66 0.62 12.84
CA THR A 51 6.39 -0.69 12.22
C THR A 51 6.43 -1.80 13.26
N LEU A 52 7.45 -1.82 14.12
CA LEU A 52 7.60 -2.82 15.18
C LEU A 52 6.47 -2.76 16.19
N GLN A 53 6.05 -1.56 16.60
CA GLN A 53 4.94 -1.36 17.54
C GLN A 53 3.61 -1.86 16.99
N VAL A 54 3.28 -1.57 15.73
CA VAL A 54 2.05 -2.08 15.09
C VAL A 54 2.09 -3.61 15.02
N PHE A 55 3.21 -4.19 14.62
CA PHE A 55 3.35 -5.63 14.52
C PHE A 55 3.25 -6.32 15.89
N ASP A 56 3.91 -5.78 16.91
CA ASP A 56 3.84 -6.28 18.29
C ASP A 56 2.42 -6.24 18.86
N TYR A 57 1.67 -5.16 18.59
CA TYR A 57 0.27 -5.06 18.99
C TYR A 57 -0.59 -6.15 18.30
N LEU A 58 -0.42 -6.32 16.97
CA LEU A 58 -1.16 -7.33 16.22
C LEU A 58 -0.89 -8.75 16.75
N GLU A 59 0.38 -9.05 17.00
CA GLU A 59 0.82 -10.34 17.50
C GLU A 59 0.25 -10.66 18.89
N LYS A 60 0.31 -9.68 19.81
CA LYS A 60 -0.19 -9.83 21.19
C LYS A 60 -1.70 -9.94 21.28
N HIS A 61 -2.44 -9.19 20.47
CA HIS A 61 -3.88 -9.05 20.66
C HIS A 61 -4.73 -9.90 19.71
N TYR A 62 -4.22 -10.25 18.51
CA TYR A 62 -5.03 -10.94 17.50
C TYR A 62 -4.38 -12.23 17.01
N LEU A 63 -3.16 -12.16 16.46
CA LEU A 63 -2.58 -13.29 15.73
C LEU A 63 -2.29 -14.50 16.63
N SER A 64 -1.89 -14.26 17.88
CA SER A 64 -1.65 -15.34 18.85
C SER A 64 -2.92 -16.13 19.19
N GLU A 65 -4.07 -15.47 19.28
CA GLU A 65 -5.36 -16.11 19.49
C GLU A 65 -5.90 -16.75 18.22
N GLU A 66 -5.73 -16.10 17.07
CA GLU A 66 -6.09 -16.64 15.76
C GLU A 66 -5.40 -17.99 15.52
N ARG A 67 -4.09 -18.10 15.76
CA ARG A 67 -3.36 -19.36 15.54
C ARG A 67 -3.86 -20.51 16.40
N LYS A 68 -4.44 -20.24 17.57
CA LYS A 68 -5.07 -21.28 18.42
C LYS A 68 -6.42 -21.73 17.87
N ARG A 69 -7.20 -20.79 17.32
CA ARG A 69 -8.61 -20.99 16.91
C ARG A 69 -8.82 -21.15 15.40
N ARG A 70 -7.76 -20.96 14.61
CA ARG A 70 -7.70 -20.83 13.13
C ARG A 70 -8.36 -19.58 12.55
N VAL A 71 -9.39 -19.07 13.19
CA VAL A 71 -10.08 -17.82 12.83
C VAL A 71 -10.27 -17.03 14.12
N TYR A 72 -9.86 -15.76 14.13
CA TYR A 72 -10.02 -14.91 15.30
C TYR A 72 -11.50 -14.56 15.56
N ASP A 73 -12.15 -14.00 14.54
CA ASP A 73 -13.56 -13.61 14.55
C ASP A 73 -14.12 -13.52 13.12
N VAL A 74 -15.44 -13.52 12.97
CA VAL A 74 -16.13 -13.34 11.69
C VAL A 74 -17.42 -12.55 11.88
N ASP A 75 -17.62 -11.52 11.04
CA ASP A 75 -18.92 -10.85 10.96
C ASP A 75 -19.92 -11.74 10.21
N THR A 76 -21.05 -12.03 10.87
CA THR A 76 -22.13 -12.86 10.34
C THR A 76 -23.37 -12.07 9.95
N LYS A 77 -23.33 -10.74 10.09
CA LYS A 77 -24.48 -9.84 9.94
C LYS A 77 -24.31 -8.87 8.78
N THR A 78 -23.09 -8.49 8.46
CA THR A 78 -22.80 -7.52 7.39
C THR A 78 -22.32 -8.25 6.13
N PRO A 79 -23.07 -8.21 5.02
CA PRO A 79 -22.56 -8.65 3.72
C PRO A 79 -21.36 -7.79 3.30
N ALA A 80 -20.32 -8.42 2.76
CA ALA A 80 -19.12 -7.69 2.33
C ALA A 80 -19.38 -6.91 1.03
N ASP A 81 -18.99 -5.63 1.03
CA ASP A 81 -18.94 -4.72 -0.13
C ASP A 81 -17.81 -3.70 0.06
N VAL A 82 -17.47 -2.91 -0.95
CA VAL A 82 -16.35 -1.96 -0.95
C VAL A 82 -16.44 -0.88 0.14
N ASP A 83 -17.66 -0.55 0.58
CA ASP A 83 -17.97 0.48 1.57
C ASP A 83 -18.80 -0.07 2.76
N ALA A 84 -18.86 -1.39 2.93
CA ALA A 84 -19.68 -2.05 3.94
C ALA A 84 -19.17 -1.87 5.39
N PHE A 85 -17.92 -1.44 5.57
CA PHE A 85 -17.25 -1.32 6.88
C PHE A 85 -16.63 0.07 7.03
N GLY A 86 -16.74 0.67 8.22
CA GLY A 86 -16.26 2.02 8.53
C GLY A 86 -15.67 2.16 9.93
#